data_AF-A0A0D2M3T0-F1
#
_entry.id   AF-A0A0D2M3T0-F1
#
_cell.length_a   1.000
_cell.length_b   1.000
_cell.length_c   1.000
_cell.angle_alpha   90.00
_cell.angle_beta   90.00
_cell.angle_gamma   90.00
#
_symmetry.space_group_name_H-M   'P 1'
#
loop_
_entity.id
_entity.type
_entity.pdbx_description
1 polymer ?
#
loop_
_entity_poly.entity_id
_entity_poly.type
_entity_poly.pdbx_seq_one_letter_code
_entity_poly.pdbx_strand_id
1 'polypeptide(L)'
;MLNKSDAQVVYDESGAAVGVSSGGETARCKFVVGDPSYFPGKTRVASRVVRAICILSHPVPNTNNAHSAQIILPQKQIGRHSDMYVFCCSYAHNVAANNKWIAFVSTTVETSNPEAELAPGLALLGHIDEKFVSVSDVHVPLEDGSKDKAFISSGYDPTTHFETTVEDVLDIYRRVTGEVPDLDTKNARLAEQQQE
;
A
#
# COMPACT_ATOMS: atom_id res chain seq x y z
N MET A 1 -18.39 3.69 4.74
CA MET A 1 -19.47 3.53 3.73
C MET A 1 -18.80 3.36 2.37
N LEU A 2 -19.12 2.32 1.61
CA LEU A 2 -18.60 2.15 0.24
C LEU A 2 -19.51 2.86 -0.78
N ASN A 3 -19.02 3.04 -2.01
CA ASN A 3 -19.74 3.67 -3.14
C ASN A 3 -20.20 5.13 -2.89
N LYS A 4 -19.26 5.95 -2.41
CA LYS A 4 -19.45 7.38 -2.10
C LYS A 4 -18.33 8.20 -2.76
N SER A 5 -18.26 8.15 -4.08
CA SER A 5 -17.18 8.76 -4.87
C SER A 5 -17.18 10.29 -4.85
N ASP A 6 -18.26 10.89 -4.39
CA ASP A 6 -18.42 12.34 -4.19
C ASP A 6 -17.91 12.82 -2.83
N ALA A 7 -17.35 11.92 -2.00
CA ALA A 7 -16.83 12.27 -0.69
C ALA A 7 -15.67 13.26 -0.78
N GLN A 8 -15.79 14.39 -0.08
CA GLN A 8 -14.80 15.46 -0.06
C GLN A 8 -14.54 15.95 1.37
N VAL A 9 -13.28 16.22 1.67
CA VAL A 9 -12.88 16.80 2.95
C VAL A 9 -13.29 18.27 3.00
N VAL A 10 -13.97 18.67 4.08
CA VAL A 10 -14.41 20.04 4.31
C VAL A 10 -13.40 20.73 5.23
N TYR A 11 -12.92 21.90 4.80
CA TYR A 11 -11.98 22.74 5.55
C TYR A 11 -12.65 24.02 6.04
N ASP A 12 -12.21 24.53 7.18
CA ASP A 12 -12.61 25.85 7.68
C ASP A 12 -11.74 27.00 7.12
N GLU A 13 -12.02 28.23 7.56
CA GLU A 13 -11.28 29.43 7.14
C GLU A 13 -9.80 29.43 7.55
N SER A 14 -9.43 28.66 8.57
CA SER A 14 -8.04 28.47 9.00
C SER A 14 -7.31 27.40 8.18
N GLY A 15 -8.04 26.66 7.35
CA GLY A 15 -7.53 25.55 6.55
C GLY A 15 -7.51 24.22 7.31
N ALA A 16 -8.17 24.11 8.47
CA ALA A 16 -8.27 22.86 9.24
C ALA A 16 -9.44 21.99 8.76
N ALA A 17 -9.23 20.68 8.68
CA ALA A 17 -10.24 19.71 8.33
C ALA A 17 -11.29 19.57 9.45
N VAL A 18 -12.56 19.77 9.11
CA VAL A 18 -13.67 19.86 10.07
C VAL A 18 -14.82 18.91 9.75
N GLY A 19 -14.68 18.09 8.71
CA GLY A 19 -15.70 17.13 8.30
C GLY A 19 -15.45 16.53 6.92
N VAL A 20 -16.37 15.66 6.52
CA VAL A 20 -16.45 15.08 5.18
C VAL A 20 -17.86 15.28 4.65
N SER A 21 -17.99 15.78 3.43
CA SER A 21 -19.28 15.93 2.74
C SER A 21 -19.47 14.88 1.67
N SER A 22 -20.68 14.32 1.56
CA SER A 22 -21.11 13.42 0.48
C SER A 22 -22.64 13.35 0.48
N GLY A 23 -23.26 13.31 -0.71
CA GLY A 23 -24.70 13.20 -0.88
C GLY A 23 -25.49 14.43 -0.41
N GLY A 24 -24.85 15.59 -0.37
CA GLY A 24 -25.46 16.83 0.15
C GLY A 24 -25.47 16.94 1.68
N GLU A 25 -24.95 15.94 2.38
CA GLU A 25 -24.80 15.94 3.85
C GLU A 25 -23.33 16.12 4.24
N THR A 26 -23.08 16.62 5.46
CA THR A 26 -21.73 16.79 6.01
C THR A 26 -21.63 16.16 7.39
N ALA A 27 -20.78 15.15 7.52
CA ALA A 27 -20.41 14.58 8.80
C ALA A 27 -19.26 15.40 9.40
N ARG A 28 -19.48 16.00 10.57
CA ARG A 28 -18.46 16.82 11.27
C ARG A 28 -17.53 15.95 12.10
N CYS A 29 -16.25 16.32 12.14
CA CYS A 29 -15.23 15.63 12.93
C CYS A 29 -14.12 16.61 13.38
N LYS A 30 -13.26 16.15 14.28
CA LYS A 30 -12.11 16.94 14.79
C LYS A 30 -10.87 16.84 13.91
N PHE A 31 -10.80 15.81 13.07
CA PHE A 31 -9.72 15.52 12.13
C PHE A 31 -10.21 14.51 11.10
N VAL A 32 -9.49 14.40 9.99
CA VAL A 32 -9.74 13.41 8.94
C VAL A 32 -8.47 12.60 8.70
N VAL A 33 -8.62 11.28 8.59
CA VAL A 33 -7.56 10.36 8.16
C VAL A 33 -7.97 9.77 6.82
N GLY A 34 -7.05 9.66 5.86
CA GLY A 34 -7.32 8.99 4.60
C GLY A 34 -6.09 8.87 3.70
N ASP A 35 -6.26 8.20 2.57
CA ASP A 35 -5.19 8.06 1.58
C ASP A 35 -5.07 9.30 0.68
N PRO A 36 -3.94 9.47 -0.04
CA PRO A 36 -3.66 10.64 -0.88
C PRO A 36 -4.76 11.07 -1.87
N SER A 37 -5.59 10.14 -2.35
CA SER A 37 -6.58 10.42 -3.39
C SER A 37 -7.69 11.37 -2.93
N TYR A 38 -7.93 11.48 -1.62
CA TYR A 38 -8.95 12.36 -1.04
C TYR A 38 -8.44 13.78 -0.74
N PHE A 39 -7.14 14.06 -0.94
CA PHE A 39 -6.49 15.29 -0.48
C PHE A 39 -5.71 16.00 -1.61
N PRO A 40 -6.41 16.52 -2.65
CA PRO A 40 -5.75 17.20 -3.75
C PRO A 40 -4.92 18.40 -3.27
N GLY A 41 -3.69 18.52 -3.77
CA GLY A 41 -2.77 19.60 -3.41
C GLY A 41 -2.08 19.47 -2.05
N LYS A 42 -2.38 18.43 -1.25
CA LYS A 42 -1.73 18.17 0.05
C LYS A 42 -0.73 17.02 0.03
N THR A 43 -0.48 16.44 -1.15
CA THR A 43 0.48 15.36 -1.34
C THR A 43 1.40 15.64 -2.52
N ARG A 44 2.52 14.91 -2.59
CA ARG A 44 3.43 14.92 -3.74
C ARG A 44 3.81 13.49 -4.12
N VAL A 45 4.15 13.29 -5.39
CA VAL A 45 4.76 12.03 -5.85
C VAL A 45 6.16 11.92 -5.24
N ALA A 46 6.43 10.84 -4.51
CA ALA A 46 7.73 10.52 -3.94
C ALA A 46 8.52 9.54 -4.82
N SER A 47 7.82 8.58 -5.42
CA SER A 47 8.39 7.59 -6.33
C SER A 47 7.32 7.07 -7.27
N ARG A 48 7.72 6.22 -8.22
CA ARG A 48 6.79 5.43 -9.03
C ARG A 48 7.15 3.97 -8.85
N VAL A 49 6.14 3.09 -8.85
CA VAL A 49 6.33 1.64 -8.72
C VAL A 49 5.74 0.98 -9.94
N VAL A 50 6.52 0.08 -10.55
CA VAL A 50 6.06 -0.82 -11.60
C VAL A 50 5.76 -2.19 -10.99
N ARG A 51 4.60 -2.76 -11.35
CA ARG A 51 4.15 -4.09 -10.91
C ARG A 51 3.73 -4.91 -12.12
N ALA A 52 4.20 -6.15 -12.22
CA ALA A 52 3.65 -7.16 -13.11
C ALA A 52 2.94 -8.24 -12.29
N ILE A 53 1.67 -8.47 -12.61
CA ILE A 53 0.90 -9.62 -12.12
C ILE A 53 0.95 -10.68 -13.21
N CYS A 54 1.45 -11.87 -12.87
CA CYS A 54 1.65 -12.99 -13.78
C CYS A 54 0.80 -14.18 -13.33
N ILE A 55 0.05 -14.78 -14.24
CA ILE A 55 -0.66 -16.04 -14.01
C ILE A 55 0.21 -17.17 -14.51
N LEU A 56 0.40 -18.22 -13.69
CA LEU A 56 1.20 -19.39 -14.03
C LEU A 56 0.38 -20.68 -13.87
N SER A 57 0.69 -21.68 -14.68
CA SER A 57 0.17 -23.06 -14.57
C SER A 57 1.11 -24.02 -13.82
N HIS A 58 2.13 -23.49 -13.16
CA HIS A 58 3.15 -24.27 -12.46
C HIS A 58 3.72 -23.47 -11.28
N PRO A 59 4.34 -24.13 -10.28
CA PRO A 59 5.08 -23.43 -9.24
C PRO A 59 6.29 -22.70 -9.83
N VAL A 60 6.73 -21.63 -9.17
CA VAL A 60 7.95 -20.91 -9.57
C VAL A 60 9.14 -21.89 -9.56
N PRO A 61 9.93 -21.98 -10.65
CA PRO A 61 11.12 -22.82 -10.71
C PRO A 61 12.05 -22.65 -9.50
N ASN A 62 12.71 -23.72 -9.09
CA ASN A 62 13.67 -23.73 -7.96
C ASN A 62 13.10 -23.35 -6.58
N THR A 63 11.78 -23.39 -6.40
CA THR A 63 11.11 -23.17 -5.10
C THR A 63 10.64 -24.46 -4.42
N ASN A 64 11.18 -25.62 -4.82
CA ASN A 64 10.75 -26.94 -4.32
C ASN A 64 9.23 -27.17 -4.45
N ASN A 65 8.65 -26.79 -5.60
CA ASN A 65 7.22 -26.87 -5.91
C ASN A 65 6.32 -26.17 -4.88
N ALA A 66 6.79 -25.08 -4.26
CA ALA A 66 6.01 -24.37 -3.24
C ALA A 66 4.70 -23.78 -3.79
N HIS A 67 3.67 -23.81 -2.95
CA HIS A 67 2.38 -23.16 -3.22
C HIS A 67 2.42 -21.63 -3.00
N SER A 68 3.47 -21.13 -2.37
CA SER A 68 3.75 -19.70 -2.20
C SER A 68 5.23 -19.50 -1.92
N ALA A 69 5.79 -18.38 -2.36
CA ALA A 69 7.17 -18.01 -2.13
C ALA A 69 7.35 -16.50 -2.09
N GLN A 70 8.35 -16.04 -1.34
CA GLN A 70 8.88 -14.69 -1.44
C GLN A 70 10.33 -14.80 -1.92
N ILE A 71 10.69 -14.02 -2.93
CA ILE A 71 12.03 -13.93 -3.49
C ILE A 71 12.39 -12.45 -3.55
N ILE A 72 13.57 -12.11 -3.03
CA ILE A 72 14.11 -10.76 -3.07
C ILE A 72 15.31 -10.80 -4.00
N LEU A 73 15.36 -9.87 -4.94
CA LEU A 73 16.52 -9.62 -5.80
C LEU A 73 17.17 -8.32 -5.31
N PRO A 74 18.23 -8.41 -4.49
CA PRO A 74 18.91 -7.22 -3.98
C PRO A 74 19.46 -6.39 -5.12
N GLN A 75 19.27 -5.07 -5.07
CA GLN A 75 19.61 -4.10 -6.10
C GLN A 75 21.02 -4.29 -6.70
N LYS A 76 22.02 -4.60 -5.85
CA LYS A 76 23.42 -4.80 -6.28
C LYS A 76 23.63 -6.04 -7.13
N GLN A 77 22.80 -7.06 -6.99
CA GLN A 77 22.88 -8.31 -7.78
C GLN A 77 22.29 -8.14 -9.19
N ILE A 78 21.44 -7.13 -9.38
CA ILE A 78 20.74 -6.87 -10.64
C ILE A 78 21.10 -5.49 -11.23
N GLY A 79 22.14 -4.83 -10.71
CA GLY A 79 22.66 -3.57 -11.25
C GLY A 79 21.71 -2.38 -11.12
N ARG A 80 20.94 -2.31 -10.04
CA ARG A 80 19.91 -1.29 -9.76
C ARG A 80 20.21 -0.47 -8.51
N HIS A 81 19.40 0.56 -8.27
CA HIS A 81 19.38 1.38 -7.05
C HIS A 81 18.24 1.03 -6.08
N SER A 82 17.33 0.16 -6.51
CA SER A 82 16.22 -0.35 -5.72
C SER A 82 16.11 -1.86 -5.89
N ASP A 83 15.74 -2.52 -4.80
CA ASP A 83 15.50 -3.97 -4.81
C ASP A 83 14.29 -4.29 -5.69
N MET A 84 14.23 -5.52 -6.14
CA MET A 84 13.06 -6.08 -6.79
C MET A 84 12.50 -7.22 -5.96
N TYR A 85 11.18 -7.25 -5.84
CA TYR A 85 10.47 -8.24 -5.05
C TYR A 85 9.65 -9.12 -5.98
N VAL A 86 9.70 -10.43 -5.73
CA VAL A 86 8.80 -11.40 -6.32
C VAL A 86 8.04 -12.09 -5.20
N PHE A 87 6.72 -11.96 -5.22
CA PHE A 87 5.83 -12.70 -4.34
C PHE A 87 4.97 -13.62 -5.19
N CYS A 88 4.83 -14.87 -4.76
CA CYS A 88 3.96 -15.84 -5.41
C CYS A 88 3.06 -16.49 -4.38
N CYS A 89 1.80 -16.65 -4.75
CA CYS A 89 0.81 -17.46 -4.04
C CYS A 89 -0.04 -18.22 -5.08
N SER A 90 -0.89 -19.13 -4.62
CA SER A 90 -1.63 -20.02 -5.51
C SER A 90 -3.02 -20.33 -4.97
N TYR A 91 -3.71 -21.22 -5.66
CA TYR A 91 -4.98 -21.82 -5.22
C TYR A 91 -4.98 -22.30 -3.77
N ALA A 92 -3.84 -22.68 -3.19
CA ALA A 92 -3.75 -23.06 -1.77
C ALA A 92 -4.17 -21.94 -0.80
N HIS A 93 -4.12 -20.67 -1.25
CA HIS A 93 -4.56 -19.49 -0.51
C HIS A 93 -5.93 -18.98 -0.97
N ASN A 94 -6.66 -19.74 -1.80
CA ASN A 94 -7.97 -19.39 -2.38
C ASN A 94 -7.99 -18.08 -3.18
N VAL A 95 -6.84 -17.68 -3.76
CA VAL A 95 -6.72 -16.47 -4.59
C VAL A 95 -6.73 -16.76 -6.11
N ALA A 96 -6.65 -18.04 -6.49
CA ALA A 96 -6.60 -18.48 -7.87
C ALA A 96 -7.38 -19.80 -8.04
N ALA A 97 -7.80 -20.10 -9.27
CA ALA A 97 -8.39 -21.39 -9.61
C ALA A 97 -7.41 -22.56 -9.35
N ASN A 98 -7.92 -23.77 -9.16
CA ASN A 98 -7.11 -24.97 -8.94
C ASN A 98 -5.97 -25.08 -9.97
N ASN A 99 -4.76 -25.40 -9.48
CA ASN A 99 -3.54 -25.51 -10.28
C ASN A 99 -3.10 -24.21 -10.97
N LYS A 100 -3.51 -23.04 -10.45
CA LYS A 100 -2.98 -21.73 -10.85
C LYS A 100 -2.21 -21.05 -9.74
N TRP A 101 -1.16 -20.34 -10.13
CA TRP A 101 -0.36 -19.45 -9.30
C TRP A 101 -0.52 -18.02 -9.80
N ILE A 102 -0.45 -17.08 -8.87
CA ILE A 102 -0.36 -15.66 -9.13
C ILE A 102 0.98 -15.20 -8.59
N ALA A 103 1.80 -14.62 -9.45
CA ALA A 103 3.09 -14.05 -9.09
C ALA A 103 3.09 -12.54 -9.35
N PHE A 104 3.62 -11.78 -8.40
CA PHE A 104 3.80 -10.34 -8.47
C PHE A 104 5.29 -10.07 -8.59
N VAL A 105 5.70 -9.27 -9.58
CA VAL A 105 7.07 -8.73 -9.68
C VAL A 105 6.97 -7.22 -9.55
N SER A 106 7.66 -6.63 -8.57
CA SER A 106 7.56 -5.20 -8.27
C SER A 106 8.92 -4.58 -7.96
N THR A 107 9.11 -3.33 -8.39
CA THR A 107 10.28 -2.51 -8.06
C THR A 107 9.96 -1.02 -8.23
N THR A 108 10.78 -0.15 -7.66
CA THR A 108 10.71 1.30 -7.89
C THR A 108 11.22 1.60 -9.29
N VAL A 109 10.53 2.48 -10.03
CA VAL A 109 10.93 2.85 -11.41
C VAL A 109 12.19 3.70 -11.39
N GLU A 110 13.20 3.29 -12.18
CA GLU A 110 14.48 3.99 -12.34
C GLU A 110 14.68 4.57 -13.76
N THR A 111 13.91 4.11 -14.74
CA THR A 111 14.09 4.44 -16.16
C THR A 111 12.79 4.90 -16.84
N SER A 112 12.90 5.31 -18.11
CA SER A 112 11.74 5.63 -18.96
C SER A 112 11.03 4.40 -19.52
N ASN A 113 11.54 3.19 -19.30
CA ASN A 113 10.93 1.93 -19.72
C ASN A 113 10.71 0.99 -18.51
N PRO A 114 9.70 1.28 -17.67
CA PRO A 114 9.51 0.58 -16.39
C PRO A 114 9.29 -0.93 -16.53
N GLU A 115 8.59 -1.37 -17.59
CA GLU A 115 8.32 -2.79 -17.79
C GLU A 115 9.60 -3.60 -18.05
N ALA A 116 10.56 -3.03 -18.78
CA ALA A 116 11.84 -3.69 -19.05
C ALA A 116 12.66 -3.91 -17.78
N GLU A 117 12.50 -3.07 -16.77
CA GLU A 117 13.18 -3.20 -15.48
C GLU A 117 12.79 -4.49 -14.74
N LEU A 118 11.61 -5.06 -15.02
CA LEU A 118 11.11 -6.28 -14.38
C LEU A 118 11.74 -7.57 -14.94
N ALA A 119 12.53 -7.50 -16.01
CA ALA A 119 13.07 -8.68 -16.69
C ALA A 119 13.80 -9.66 -15.76
N PRO A 120 14.66 -9.24 -14.80
CA PRO A 120 15.29 -10.14 -13.84
C PRO A 120 14.31 -10.98 -13.02
N GLY A 121 13.23 -10.38 -12.51
CA GLY A 121 12.23 -11.10 -11.72
C GLY A 121 11.31 -11.97 -12.57
N LEU A 122 10.93 -11.49 -13.76
CA LEU A 122 10.12 -12.26 -14.71
C LEU A 122 10.85 -13.52 -15.20
N ALA A 123 12.17 -13.44 -15.38
CA ALA A 123 12.99 -14.58 -15.78
C ALA A 123 12.97 -15.75 -14.76
N LEU A 124 12.66 -15.46 -13.50
CA LEU A 124 12.54 -16.49 -12.45
C LEU A 124 11.23 -17.29 -12.55
N LEU A 125 10.21 -16.76 -13.23
CA LEU A 125 8.84 -17.31 -13.18
C LEU A 125 8.62 -18.49 -14.10
N GLY A 126 9.51 -18.78 -15.04
CA GLY A 126 9.30 -19.82 -16.07
C GLY A 126 8.28 -19.39 -17.13
N HIS A 127 7.39 -20.28 -17.55
CA HIS A 127 6.36 -19.97 -18.54
C HIS A 127 5.24 -19.14 -17.89
N ILE A 128 5.00 -17.94 -18.42
CA ILE A 128 3.92 -17.06 -17.96
C ILE A 128 2.72 -17.25 -18.90
N ASP A 129 1.58 -17.65 -18.34
CA ASP A 129 0.34 -17.80 -19.11
C ASP A 129 -0.17 -16.43 -19.56
N GLU A 130 -0.25 -15.48 -18.62
CA GLU A 130 -0.74 -14.13 -18.86
C GLU A 130 0.00 -13.12 -17.96
N LYS A 131 0.22 -11.90 -18.45
CA LYS A 131 0.95 -10.84 -17.74
C LYS A 131 0.21 -9.51 -17.81
N PHE A 132 -0.02 -8.89 -16.66
CA PHE A 132 -0.64 -7.57 -16.52
C PHE A 132 0.34 -6.62 -15.87
N VAL A 133 0.70 -5.54 -16.57
CA VAL A 133 1.69 -4.56 -16.08
C VAL A 133 0.98 -3.26 -15.75
N SER A 134 1.30 -2.71 -14.58
CA SER A 134 0.85 -1.37 -14.16
C SER A 134 1.99 -0.57 -13.57
N VAL A 135 1.93 0.74 -13.76
CA VAL A 135 2.81 1.70 -13.11
C VAL A 135 1.94 2.64 -12.28
N SER A 136 2.30 2.85 -11.03
CA SER A 136 1.55 3.67 -10.10
C SER A 136 2.47 4.66 -9.41
N ASP A 137 2.00 5.88 -9.23
CA ASP A 137 2.71 6.90 -8.48
C ASP A 137 2.50 6.66 -6.98
N VAL A 138 3.58 6.77 -6.20
CA VAL A 138 3.55 6.66 -4.74
C VAL A 138 3.55 8.07 -4.18
N HIS A 139 2.42 8.47 -3.62
CA HIS A 139 2.25 9.78 -3.01
C HIS A 139 2.63 9.75 -1.52
N VAL A 140 3.15 10.87 -1.03
CA VAL A 140 3.38 11.12 0.39
C VAL A 140 2.77 12.47 0.80
N PRO A 141 2.33 12.62 2.06
CA PRO A 141 1.88 13.91 2.57
C PRO A 141 2.95 15.00 2.44
N LEU A 142 2.50 16.24 2.24
CA LEU A 142 3.38 17.42 2.33
C LEU A 142 3.65 17.84 3.79
N GLU A 143 2.68 17.62 4.67
CA GLU A 143 2.72 18.02 6.09
C GLU A 143 2.28 16.85 6.98
N ASP A 144 2.57 16.94 8.29
CA ASP A 144 2.27 15.87 9.24
C ASP A 144 0.79 15.79 9.67
N GLY A 145 -0.03 16.78 9.32
CA GLY A 145 -1.44 16.87 9.71
C GLY A 145 -1.70 17.63 11.02
N SER A 146 -0.66 18.06 11.73
CA SER A 146 -0.80 18.74 13.03
C SER A 146 -1.49 20.11 12.91
N LYS A 147 -1.20 20.84 11.83
CA LYS A 147 -1.71 22.19 11.54
C LYS A 147 -3.12 22.17 10.95
N ASP A 148 -3.38 21.28 10.00
CA ASP A 148 -4.60 21.27 9.19
C ASP A 148 -5.55 20.11 9.52
N LYS A 149 -5.21 19.26 10.49
CA LYS A 149 -6.01 18.11 10.95
C LYS A 149 -6.34 17.10 9.84
N ALA A 150 -5.56 17.10 8.76
CA ALA A 150 -5.62 16.13 7.67
C ALA A 150 -4.43 15.18 7.77
N PHE A 151 -4.66 13.98 8.30
CA PHE A 151 -3.62 12.97 8.50
C PHE A 151 -3.64 11.99 7.33
N ILE A 152 -2.72 12.18 6.40
CA ILE A 152 -2.70 11.47 5.13
C ILE A 152 -1.68 10.33 5.21
N SER A 153 -2.07 9.14 4.75
CA SER A 153 -1.17 7.99 4.65
C SER A 153 -0.21 8.11 3.46
N SER A 154 0.90 7.39 3.53
CA SER A 154 1.79 7.20 2.39
C SER A 154 1.22 6.17 1.41
N GLY A 155 1.58 6.27 0.13
CA GLY A 155 1.25 5.25 -0.86
C GLY A 155 2.08 3.97 -0.68
N TYR A 156 1.57 2.85 -1.17
CA TYR A 156 2.26 1.56 -1.07
C TYR A 156 3.50 1.47 -1.96
N ASP A 157 4.63 1.17 -1.32
CA ASP A 157 5.93 0.94 -1.95
C ASP A 157 5.99 -0.43 -2.68
N PRO A 158 7.11 -0.82 -3.32
CA PRO A 158 7.18 -2.07 -4.07
C PRO A 158 7.40 -3.32 -3.21
N THR A 159 7.58 -3.19 -1.90
CA THR A 159 7.89 -4.32 -1.01
C THR A 159 6.73 -5.31 -0.95
N THR A 160 7.03 -6.59 -0.72
CA THR A 160 6.04 -7.67 -0.62
C THR A 160 5.75 -8.08 0.83
N HIS A 161 6.14 -7.24 1.78
CA HIS A 161 5.87 -7.38 3.21
C HIS A 161 5.32 -6.04 3.74
N PHE A 162 4.83 -6.05 4.98
CA PHE A 162 4.06 -4.93 5.53
C PHE A 162 4.85 -3.99 6.44
N GLU A 163 6.17 -4.11 6.52
CA GLU A 163 6.97 -3.36 7.50
C GLU A 163 6.79 -1.84 7.37
N THR A 164 7.02 -1.29 6.18
CA THR A 164 6.86 0.14 5.89
C THR A 164 5.40 0.61 6.00
N THR A 165 4.44 -0.25 5.68
CA THR A 165 3.01 0.03 5.86
C THR A 165 2.66 0.12 7.35
N VAL A 166 3.18 -0.78 8.18
CA VAL A 166 2.97 -0.75 9.63
C VAL A 166 3.65 0.47 10.23
N GLU A 167 4.85 0.83 9.78
CA GLU A 167 5.52 2.06 10.19
C GLU A 167 4.66 3.30 9.92
N ASP A 168 4.06 3.43 8.72
CA ASP A 168 3.16 4.54 8.36
C ASP A 168 1.89 4.56 9.24
N VAL A 169 1.30 3.39 9.53
CA VAL A 169 0.15 3.28 10.45
C VAL A 169 0.51 3.76 11.86
N LEU A 170 1.65 3.32 12.41
CA LEU A 170 2.09 3.71 13.75
C LEU A 170 2.45 5.20 13.80
N ASP A 171 3.04 5.73 12.73
CA ASP A 171 3.34 7.15 12.58
C ASP A 171 2.07 8.01 12.53
N ILE A 172 1.08 7.64 11.71
CA ILE A 172 -0.24 8.32 11.67
C ILE A 172 -0.87 8.30 13.06
N TYR A 173 -0.86 7.17 13.76
CA TYR A 173 -1.40 7.10 15.12
C TYR A 173 -0.74 8.11 16.06
N ARG A 174 0.60 8.21 16.03
CA ARG A 174 1.35 9.19 16.85
C ARG A 174 1.00 10.61 16.47
N ARG A 175 0.89 10.93 15.17
CA ARG A 175 0.54 12.28 14.70
C ARG A 175 -0.88 12.68 15.11
N VAL A 176 -1.82 11.73 15.08
CA VAL A 176 -3.23 11.95 15.48
C VAL A 176 -3.37 12.10 16.99
N THR A 177 -2.72 11.24 17.77
CA THR A 177 -2.97 11.10 19.22
C THR A 177 -1.96 11.83 20.09
N GLY A 178 -0.75 12.08 19.58
CA GLY A 178 0.40 12.55 20.37
C GLY A 178 1.06 11.47 21.22
N GLU A 179 0.66 10.20 21.11
CA GLU A 179 1.10 9.09 21.96
C GLU A 179 1.74 7.96 21.14
N VAL A 180 2.65 7.20 21.76
CA VAL A 180 3.17 5.95 21.18
C VAL A 180 2.12 4.85 21.41
N PRO A 181 1.78 4.05 20.38
CA PRO A 181 0.85 2.93 20.53
C PRO A 181 1.31 1.94 21.60
N ASP A 182 0.47 1.68 22.60
CA ASP A 182 0.63 0.56 23.52
C ASP A 182 0.00 -0.69 22.89
N LEU A 183 0.84 -1.69 22.61
CA LEU A 183 0.41 -2.96 21.98
C LEU A 183 0.27 -4.09 23.00
N ASP A 184 0.64 -3.85 24.27
CA ASP A 184 0.68 -4.86 25.32
C ASP A 184 -0.58 -4.85 26.19
N THR A 185 -1.25 -3.70 26.31
CA THR A 185 -2.50 -3.64 27.07
C THR A 185 -3.67 -4.22 26.28
N LYS A 186 -4.39 -5.17 26.91
CA LYS A 186 -5.79 -5.45 26.55
C LYS A 186 -6.59 -4.18 26.89
N ASN A 187 -6.62 -3.23 25.95
CA ASN A 187 -7.34 -1.95 25.96
C ASN A 187 -8.23 -1.71 27.19
N ALA A 188 -7.75 -0.92 28.17
CA ALA A 188 -8.56 -0.49 29.30
C ALA A 188 -9.81 0.30 28.85
N ARG A 189 -9.72 1.03 27.72
CA ARG A 189 -10.85 1.77 27.13
C ARG A 189 -11.99 0.88 26.59
N LEU A 190 -11.72 -0.39 26.25
CA LEU A 190 -12.76 -1.34 25.84
C LEU A 190 -13.47 -1.98 27.05
N ALA A 191 -12.83 -1.99 28.22
CA ALA A 191 -13.45 -2.49 29.46
C ALA A 191 -14.44 -1.48 30.05
N GLU A 192 -14.17 -0.17 29.90
CA GLU A 192 -15.06 0.89 30.38
C GLU A 192 -16.34 1.01 29.52
N GLN A 193 -16.26 0.79 28.21
CA GLN A 193 -17.43 0.80 27.31
C GLN A 193 -18.34 -0.43 27.42
N GLN A 194 -17.94 -1.46 28.16
CA GLN A 194 -18.78 -2.64 28.44
C GLN A 194 -19.49 -2.54 29.81
N GLN A 195 -19.35 -1.41 30.52
CA GLN A 195 -19.96 -1.17 31.83
C GLN A 195 -21.07 -0.09 31.83
N GLU A 196 -21.42 0.46 30.66
CA GLU A 196 -22.62 1.29 30.44
C GLU A 196 -23.63 0.54 29.55
#